data_AF-A0A7S2DCF4-F1
#
_entry.id   AF-A0A7S2DCF4-F1
#
_cell.length_a   1.000
_cell.length_b   1.000
_cell.length_c   1.000
_cell.angle_alpha   90.00
_cell.angle_beta   90.00
_cell.angle_gamma   90.00
#
_symmetry.space_group_name_H-M   'P 1'
#
loop_
_entity.id
_entity.type
_entity.pdbx_description
1 polymer ?
#
loop_
_entity_poly.entity_id
_entity_poly.type
_entity_poly.pdbx_seq_one_letter_code
_entity_poly.pdbx_strand_id
1 'polypeptide(L)'
;RSLLSEPFLLPKLLTNDVETAQWASQGLPQDELSVQNGILTTRSSRYPLCIDPQQQAVAWIKKKEAKSSLKVCTFNDSDFLKHLEICVNLGFSFLFESVDEYIDPIVDPVLEKNLVKKGNARTVKIGDKDVEWDDSFKLYLTSKIANPHYGPETFGKVMIINYSVTLAGLEDQLLNEVVKVERADLAA
;
A
#
# COMPACT_ATOMS: atom_id res chain seq x y z
N ARG A 1 -37.47 1.49 1.01
CA ARG A 1 -36.65 2.69 0.71
C ARG A 1 -35.24 2.18 0.47
N SER A 2 -34.79 2.24 -0.79
CA SER A 2 -33.46 1.76 -1.17
C SER A 2 -32.40 2.64 -0.50
N LEU A 3 -31.35 2.04 0.07
CA LEU A 3 -30.18 2.72 0.68
C LEU A 3 -29.39 3.61 -0.31
N LEU A 4 -29.87 3.76 -1.54
CA LEU A 4 -29.26 4.53 -2.63
C LEU A 4 -29.85 5.94 -2.81
N SER A 5 -30.68 6.43 -1.89
CA SER A 5 -31.40 7.71 -2.04
C SER A 5 -30.72 8.95 -1.43
N GLU A 6 -29.53 8.82 -0.86
CA GLU A 6 -28.69 9.94 -0.41
C GLU A 6 -27.40 9.96 -1.23
N PRO A 7 -26.68 11.09 -1.38
CA PRO A 7 -25.40 11.12 -2.08
C PRO A 7 -24.43 10.12 -1.43
N PHE A 8 -24.31 8.95 -2.05
CA PHE A 8 -23.55 7.82 -1.55
C PHE A 8 -22.07 8.10 -1.79
N LEU A 9 -21.33 8.34 -0.71
CA LEU A 9 -19.89 8.51 -0.76
C LEU A 9 -19.23 7.21 -0.33
N LEU A 10 -18.65 6.49 -1.30
CA LEU A 10 -17.91 5.25 -1.09
C LEU A 10 -16.85 5.35 0.06
N PRO A 11 -16.11 6.46 0.22
CA PRO A 11 -15.17 6.60 1.33
C PRO A 11 -15.83 6.48 2.71
N LYS A 12 -17.03 7.04 2.91
CA LYS A 12 -17.75 6.97 4.21
C LYS A 12 -18.18 5.55 4.61
N LEU A 13 -18.20 4.62 3.66
CA LEU A 13 -18.50 3.20 3.91
C LEU A 13 -17.24 2.40 4.20
N LEU A 14 -16.13 2.71 3.53
CA LEU A 14 -14.89 1.92 3.57
C LEU A 14 -13.89 2.42 4.61
N THR A 15 -14.02 3.66 5.07
CA THR A 15 -13.22 4.27 6.12
C THR A 15 -14.07 5.10 7.08
N ASN A 16 -13.46 5.59 8.15
CA ASN A 16 -14.07 6.48 9.13
C ASN A 16 -13.09 7.61 9.51
N ASP A 17 -13.60 8.66 10.15
CA ASP A 17 -12.81 9.85 10.47
C ASP A 17 -11.61 9.56 11.38
N VAL A 18 -11.69 8.51 12.21
CA VAL A 18 -10.59 8.09 13.09
C VAL A 18 -9.44 7.49 12.27
N GLU A 19 -9.76 6.63 11.31
CA GLU A 19 -8.79 5.98 10.43
C GLU A 19 -8.13 6.99 9.49
N THR A 20 -8.90 7.92 8.91
CA THR A 20 -8.35 8.99 8.07
C THR A 20 -7.50 9.98 8.86
N ALA A 21 -7.89 10.35 10.10
CA ALA A 21 -7.07 11.15 11.00
C ALA A 21 -5.78 10.42 11.39
N GLN A 22 -5.85 9.09 11.60
CA GLN A 22 -4.66 8.30 11.85
C GLN A 22 -3.72 8.29 10.63
N TRP A 23 -4.23 8.14 9.41
CA TRP A 23 -3.41 8.24 8.20
C TRP A 23 -2.77 9.62 8.05
N ALA A 24 -3.51 10.68 8.37
CA ALA A 24 -2.99 12.05 8.41
C ALA A 24 -1.83 12.21 9.39
N SER A 25 -1.96 11.68 10.61
CA SER A 25 -0.87 11.67 11.59
C SER A 25 0.35 10.86 11.12
N GLN A 26 0.14 9.89 10.23
CA GLN A 26 1.18 9.08 9.60
C GLN A 26 1.74 9.74 8.33
N GLY A 27 1.25 10.92 7.92
CA GLY A 27 1.77 11.70 6.81
C GLY A 27 1.08 11.47 5.47
N LEU A 28 -0.08 10.79 5.44
CA LEU A 28 -0.94 10.79 4.26
C LEU A 28 -1.78 12.08 4.22
N PRO A 29 -1.76 12.85 3.13
CA PRO A 29 -2.63 14.02 2.98
C PRO A 29 -4.11 13.66 3.09
N GLN A 30 -4.92 14.64 3.48
CA GLN A 30 -6.35 14.48 3.70
C GLN A 30 -7.20 14.91 2.50
N ASP A 31 -6.59 15.17 1.35
CA ASP A 31 -7.32 15.41 0.11
C ASP A 31 -8.06 14.13 -0.34
N GLU A 32 -9.12 14.31 -1.13
CA GLU A 32 -10.02 13.22 -1.52
C GLU A 32 -9.26 12.08 -2.23
N LEU A 33 -8.34 12.41 -3.12
CA LEU A 33 -7.55 11.43 -3.88
C LEU A 33 -6.64 10.63 -2.93
N SER A 34 -5.96 11.31 -2.00
CA SER A 34 -5.10 10.66 -1.00
C SER A 34 -5.89 9.72 -0.08
N VAL A 35 -7.10 10.10 0.34
CA VAL A 35 -7.98 9.21 1.14
C VAL A 35 -8.40 7.98 0.33
N GLN A 36 -8.78 8.15 -0.93
CA GLN A 36 -9.10 7.02 -1.83
C GLN A 36 -7.90 6.09 -2.02
N ASN A 37 -6.71 6.64 -2.24
CA ASN A 37 -5.46 5.89 -2.34
C ASN A 37 -5.15 5.12 -1.05
N GLY A 38 -5.39 5.73 0.11
CA GLY A 38 -5.27 5.08 1.42
C GLY A 38 -6.21 3.89 1.58
N ILE A 39 -7.48 4.02 1.15
CA ILE A 39 -8.45 2.91 1.13
C ILE A 39 -7.96 1.79 0.22
N LEU A 40 -7.55 2.10 -1.02
CA LEU A 40 -7.07 1.09 -1.97
C LEU A 40 -5.84 0.36 -1.43
N THR A 41 -4.93 1.08 -0.79
CA THR A 41 -3.68 0.50 -0.24
C THR A 41 -3.94 -0.42 0.96
N THR A 42 -5.04 -0.22 1.69
CA THR A 42 -5.36 -0.97 2.91
C THR A 42 -6.40 -2.05 2.73
N ARG A 43 -7.35 -1.88 1.81
CA ARG A 43 -8.52 -2.75 1.64
C ARG A 43 -8.50 -3.58 0.36
N SER A 44 -7.58 -3.33 -0.57
CA SER A 44 -7.46 -4.12 -1.80
C SER A 44 -7.16 -5.59 -1.50
N SER A 45 -7.80 -6.49 -2.25
CA SER A 45 -7.56 -7.93 -2.16
C SER A 45 -6.18 -8.33 -2.71
N ARG A 46 -5.73 -7.61 -3.75
CA ARG A 46 -4.38 -7.70 -4.33
C ARG A 46 -3.45 -6.72 -3.65
N TYR A 47 -2.16 -7.04 -3.63
CA TYR A 47 -1.17 -6.15 -3.02
C TYR A 47 -1.01 -4.86 -3.83
N PRO A 48 -0.88 -3.71 -3.14
CA PRO A 48 -0.75 -2.42 -3.80
C PRO A 48 0.66 -2.22 -4.37
N LEU A 49 0.70 -1.76 -5.61
CA LEU A 49 1.88 -1.18 -6.25
C LEU A 49 1.64 0.32 -6.45
N CYS A 50 2.25 1.12 -5.58
CA CYS A 50 2.08 2.56 -5.54
C CYS A 50 3.07 3.24 -6.50
N ILE A 51 2.56 3.91 -7.52
CA ILE A 51 3.33 4.83 -8.37
C ILE A 51 3.51 6.13 -7.60
N ASP A 52 4.69 6.32 -7.01
CA ASP A 52 4.99 7.32 -5.99
C ASP A 52 6.29 8.07 -6.29
N PRO A 53 6.33 8.92 -7.34
CA PRO A 53 7.52 9.68 -7.71
C PRO A 53 7.96 10.66 -6.61
N GLN A 54 7.03 11.15 -5.79
CA GLN A 54 7.30 12.08 -4.68
C GLN A 54 7.62 11.38 -3.35
N GLN A 55 7.56 10.04 -3.29
CA GLN A 55 7.83 9.25 -2.09
C GLN A 55 6.90 9.56 -0.90
N GLN A 56 5.65 9.93 -1.17
CA GLN A 56 4.64 10.19 -0.16
C GLN A 56 4.04 8.89 0.39
N ALA A 57 3.64 7.98 -0.50
CA ALA A 57 3.06 6.69 -0.14
C ALA A 57 4.05 5.85 0.66
N VAL A 58 5.31 5.83 0.23
CA VAL A 58 6.36 5.05 0.89
C VAL A 58 6.65 5.53 2.31
N ALA A 59 6.68 6.85 2.51
CA ALA A 59 6.87 7.45 3.82
C ALA A 59 5.69 7.16 4.75
N TRP A 60 4.47 7.23 4.22
CA TRP A 60 3.25 6.89 4.95
C TRP A 60 3.22 5.40 5.34
N ILE A 61 3.49 4.48 4.41
CA ILE A 61 3.50 3.03 4.67
C ILE A 61 4.53 2.67 5.75
N LYS A 62 5.73 3.27 5.69
CA LYS A 62 6.77 3.09 6.72
C LYS A 62 6.30 3.50 8.11
N LYS A 63 5.64 4.66 8.24
CA LYS A 63 5.10 5.14 9.52
C LYS A 63 3.91 4.30 9.99
N LYS A 64 3.04 3.88 9.07
CA LYS A 64 1.86 3.06 9.35
C LYS A 64 2.23 1.68 9.89
N GLU A 65 3.18 1.00 9.24
CA GLU A 65 3.61 -0.36 9.58
C GLU A 65 4.79 -0.39 10.56
N ALA A 66 5.19 0.75 11.13
CA ALA A 66 6.28 0.85 12.12
C ALA A 66 6.08 -0.04 13.35
N LYS A 67 4.81 -0.33 13.71
CA LYS A 67 4.45 -1.24 14.82
C LYS A 67 4.33 -2.70 14.40
N SER A 68 4.27 -3.00 13.10
CA SER A 68 4.03 -4.33 12.52
C SER A 68 5.31 -5.01 12.02
N SER A 69 6.49 -4.62 12.55
CA SER A 69 7.80 -5.15 12.15
C SER A 69 8.05 -5.07 10.63
N LEU A 70 7.82 -3.91 10.03
CA LEU A 70 8.02 -3.69 8.59
C LEU A 70 9.48 -3.96 8.18
N LYS A 71 9.67 -4.89 7.24
CA LYS A 71 10.93 -5.06 6.52
C LYS A 71 10.88 -4.32 5.19
N VAL A 72 11.95 -3.59 4.89
CA VAL A 72 12.09 -2.81 3.66
C VAL A 72 13.27 -3.35 2.88
N CYS A 73 13.06 -3.66 1.61
CA CYS A 73 14.06 -4.19 0.67
C CYS A 73 13.81 -3.66 -0.75
N THR A 74 14.78 -3.81 -1.62
CA THR A 74 14.68 -3.61 -3.06
C THR A 74 14.87 -4.94 -3.80
N PHE A 75 14.44 -5.03 -5.06
CA PHE A 75 14.73 -6.21 -5.89
C PHE A 75 16.22 -6.40 -6.20
N ASN A 76 17.04 -5.36 -6.00
CA ASN A 76 18.49 -5.43 -6.18
C ASN A 76 19.22 -6.05 -4.96
N ASP A 77 18.53 -6.20 -3.83
CA ASP A 77 19.14 -6.76 -2.62
C ASP A 77 19.29 -8.28 -2.75
N SER A 78 20.52 -8.80 -2.79
CA SER A 78 20.78 -10.24 -2.97
C SER A 78 20.10 -11.18 -1.95
N ASP A 79 19.65 -10.64 -0.81
CA ASP A 79 19.02 -11.37 0.28
C ASP A 79 17.52 -11.05 0.45
N PHE A 80 16.89 -10.30 -0.46
CA PHE A 80 15.47 -9.94 -0.34
C PHE A 80 14.58 -11.17 -0.21
N LEU A 81 14.89 -12.26 -0.94
CA LEU A 81 14.11 -13.50 -0.89
C LEU A 81 14.12 -14.12 0.51
N LYS A 82 15.27 -14.15 1.17
CA LYS A 82 15.39 -14.68 2.53
C LYS A 82 14.56 -13.85 3.52
N HIS A 83 14.60 -12.53 3.36
CA HIS A 83 13.79 -11.64 4.18
C HIS A 83 12.29 -11.81 3.91
N LEU A 84 11.90 -11.99 2.65
CA LEU A 84 10.52 -12.23 2.25
C LEU A 84 10.00 -13.56 2.84
N GLU A 85 10.78 -14.64 2.76
CA GLU A 85 10.46 -15.94 3.37
C GLU A 85 10.18 -15.77 4.88
N ILE A 86 11.05 -15.05 5.60
CA ILE A 86 10.88 -14.81 7.04
C ILE A 86 9.60 -14.01 7.32
N CYS A 87 9.33 -12.96 6.55
CA CYS A 87 8.17 -12.11 6.78
C CYS A 87 6.86 -12.85 6.48
N VAL A 88 6.81 -13.67 5.43
CA VAL A 88 5.65 -14.52 5.11
C VAL A 88 5.37 -15.53 6.23
N ASN A 89 6.41 -16.15 6.77
CA ASN A 89 6.29 -17.15 7.84
C ASN A 89 5.90 -16.54 9.19
N LEU A 90 6.35 -15.31 9.48
CA LEU A 90 6.09 -14.63 10.76
C LEU A 90 4.91 -13.64 10.71
N GLY A 91 4.29 -13.45 9.54
CA GLY A 91 3.21 -12.48 9.36
C GLY A 91 3.64 -11.01 9.41
N PHE A 92 4.91 -10.72 9.16
CA PHE A 92 5.43 -9.35 9.19
C PHE A 92 5.13 -8.60 7.90
N SER A 93 4.98 -7.29 7.99
CA SER A 93 4.80 -6.44 6.81
C SER A 93 6.11 -6.38 6.01
N PHE A 94 6.01 -6.43 4.68
CA PHE A 94 7.14 -6.32 3.76
C PHE A 94 6.89 -5.22 2.72
N LEU A 95 7.90 -4.41 2.43
CA LEU A 95 7.84 -3.34 1.45
C LEU A 95 8.98 -3.49 0.45
N PHE A 96 8.62 -3.63 -0.84
CA PHE A 96 9.54 -3.43 -1.95
C PHE A 96 9.60 -1.94 -2.32
N GLU A 97 10.76 -1.34 -2.13
CA GLU A 97 11.04 0.04 -2.54
C GLU A 97 11.66 0.11 -3.93
N SER A 98 11.35 1.20 -4.64
CA SER A 98 11.95 1.52 -5.93
C SER A 98 11.83 0.38 -6.95
N VAL A 99 10.64 -0.19 -7.06
CA VAL A 99 10.33 -1.24 -8.03
C VAL A 99 10.33 -0.64 -9.43
N ASP A 100 11.10 -1.26 -10.31
CA ASP A 100 11.18 -0.88 -11.73
C ASP A 100 9.98 -1.44 -12.52
N GLU A 101 10.01 -1.33 -13.84
CA GLU A 101 8.97 -1.91 -14.73
C GLU A 101 9.03 -3.45 -14.77
N TYR A 102 10.18 -4.03 -14.46
CA TYR A 102 10.38 -5.46 -14.35
C TYR A 102 10.25 -5.93 -12.90
N ILE A 103 9.32 -6.83 -12.66
CA ILE A 103 9.13 -7.53 -11.38
C ILE A 103 9.57 -8.97 -11.60
N ASP A 104 10.53 -9.44 -10.81
CA ASP A 104 11.01 -10.81 -10.93
C ASP A 104 9.88 -11.82 -10.65
N PRO A 105 9.55 -12.73 -11.58
CA PRO A 105 8.49 -13.72 -11.41
C PRO A 105 8.64 -14.63 -10.19
N ILE A 106 9.82 -14.68 -9.56
CA ILE A 106 10.04 -15.45 -8.33
C ILE A 106 9.11 -15.04 -7.18
N VAL A 107 8.60 -13.81 -7.18
CA VAL A 107 7.64 -13.33 -6.16
C VAL A 107 6.18 -13.53 -6.54
N ASP A 108 5.89 -13.99 -7.77
CA ASP A 108 4.52 -14.18 -8.25
C ASP A 108 3.65 -15.07 -7.36
N PRO A 109 4.16 -16.21 -6.83
CA PRO A 109 3.33 -17.05 -5.95
C PRO A 109 2.85 -16.30 -4.70
N VAL A 110 3.65 -15.35 -4.20
CA VAL A 110 3.29 -14.49 -3.07
C VAL A 110 2.28 -13.44 -3.52
N LEU A 111 2.52 -12.77 -4.65
CA LEU A 111 1.63 -11.73 -5.20
C LEU A 111 0.23 -12.27 -5.49
N GLU A 112 0.15 -13.43 -6.10
CA GLU A 112 -1.08 -14.12 -6.48
C GLU A 112 -1.73 -14.88 -5.32
N LYS A 113 -1.03 -14.99 -4.18
CA LYS A 113 -1.44 -15.82 -3.03
C LYS A 113 -1.75 -17.25 -3.50
N ASN A 114 -0.84 -17.85 -4.26
CA ASN A 114 -0.93 -19.23 -4.73
C ASN A 114 -0.64 -20.21 -3.58
N LEU A 115 -1.61 -20.32 -2.66
CA LEU A 115 -1.48 -21.09 -1.44
C LEU A 115 -1.87 -22.55 -1.66
N VAL A 116 -0.98 -23.46 -1.28
CA VAL A 116 -1.23 -24.90 -1.25
C VAL A 116 -1.55 -25.30 0.18
N LYS A 117 -2.65 -26.03 0.38
CA LYS A 117 -3.00 -26.58 1.69
C LYS A 117 -2.23 -27.88 1.93
N LYS A 118 -1.37 -27.91 2.95
CA LYS A 118 -0.66 -29.12 3.41
C LYS A 118 -1.11 -29.44 4.83
N GLY A 119 -2.04 -30.38 4.96
CA GLY A 119 -2.69 -30.68 6.25
C GLY A 119 -3.55 -29.51 6.74
N ASN A 120 -3.24 -28.98 7.93
CA ASN A 120 -3.92 -27.81 8.50
C ASN A 120 -3.24 -26.48 8.16
N ALA A 121 -2.00 -26.50 7.68
CA ALA A 121 -1.26 -25.30 7.30
C ALA A 121 -1.48 -24.94 5.81
N ARG A 122 -1.38 -23.65 5.50
CA ARG A 122 -1.26 -23.15 4.13
C ARG A 122 0.19 -22.79 3.89
N THR A 123 0.70 -23.15 2.72
CA THR A 123 2.08 -22.87 2.33
C THR A 123 2.11 -22.20 0.96
N VAL A 124 3.07 -21.31 0.75
CA VAL A 124 3.37 -20.71 -0.56
C VAL A 124 4.78 -21.11 -0.98
N LYS A 125 4.99 -21.34 -2.28
CA LYS A 125 6.31 -21.65 -2.82
C LYS A 125 7.07 -20.35 -3.13
N ILE A 126 8.22 -20.14 -2.51
CA ILE A 126 9.10 -18.98 -2.75
C ILE A 126 10.46 -19.53 -3.19
N GLY A 127 10.84 -19.28 -4.44
CA GLY A 127 11.98 -19.95 -5.07
C GLY A 127 11.81 -21.48 -5.03
N ASP A 128 12.73 -22.17 -4.36
CA ASP A 128 12.70 -23.63 -4.20
C ASP A 128 12.13 -24.11 -2.84
N LYS A 129 11.66 -23.20 -2.00
CA LYS A 129 11.17 -23.52 -0.65
C LYS A 129 9.67 -23.39 -0.52
N ASP A 130 9.08 -24.28 0.26
CA ASP A 130 7.72 -24.14 0.76
C ASP A 130 7.76 -23.39 2.09
N VAL A 131 7.11 -22.23 2.15
CA VAL A 131 7.04 -21.36 3.32
C VAL A 131 5.63 -21.39 3.88
N GLU A 132 5.47 -21.54 5.19
CA GLU A 132 4.16 -21.46 5.85
C GLU A 132 3.60 -20.04 5.74
N TRP A 133 2.30 -19.94 5.45
CA TRP A 133 1.62 -18.68 5.20
C TRP A 133 0.90 -18.20 6.46
N ASP A 134 1.27 -17.01 6.92
CA ASP A 134 0.53 -16.28 7.95
C ASP A 134 -0.43 -15.25 7.31
N ASP A 135 -1.70 -15.24 7.74
CA ASP A 135 -2.72 -14.32 7.20
C ASP A 135 -2.49 -12.84 7.59
N SER A 136 -1.68 -12.58 8.61
CA SER A 136 -1.31 -11.23 9.02
C SER A 136 -0.23 -10.61 8.12
N PHE A 137 0.41 -11.41 7.25
CA PHE A 137 1.38 -10.94 6.28
C PHE A 137 0.77 -9.88 5.34
N LYS A 138 1.51 -8.79 5.14
CA LYS A 138 1.15 -7.72 4.21
C LYS A 138 2.33 -7.39 3.33
N LEU A 139 2.08 -7.21 2.05
CA LEU A 139 3.08 -6.82 1.07
C LEU A 139 2.70 -5.48 0.45
N TYR A 140 3.68 -4.61 0.31
CA TYR A 140 3.56 -3.31 -0.34
C TYR A 140 4.66 -3.19 -1.40
N LEU A 141 4.35 -2.55 -2.53
CA LEU A 141 5.32 -2.22 -3.55
C LEU A 141 5.22 -0.73 -3.87
N THR A 142 6.36 -0.07 -4.10
CA THR A 142 6.41 1.34 -4.47
C THR A 142 7.37 1.55 -5.64
N SER A 143 6.98 2.37 -6.62
CA SER A 143 7.82 2.76 -7.75
C SER A 143 8.03 4.26 -7.77
N LYS A 144 9.25 4.71 -8.09
CA LYS A 144 9.57 6.13 -8.28
C LYS A 144 9.35 6.58 -9.73
N ILE A 145 9.07 5.65 -10.63
CA ILE A 145 8.86 5.93 -12.05
C ILE A 145 7.47 6.51 -12.19
N ALA A 146 7.35 7.78 -12.60
CA ALA A 146 6.07 8.46 -12.68
C ALA A 146 5.12 7.85 -13.73
N ASN A 147 5.68 7.35 -14.85
CA ASN A 147 4.94 6.74 -15.95
C ASN A 147 5.54 5.39 -16.33
N PRO A 148 5.34 4.34 -15.50
CA PRO A 148 5.86 3.01 -15.78
C PRO A 148 4.98 2.27 -16.79
N HIS A 149 5.59 1.53 -17.70
CA HIS A 149 4.95 0.70 -18.72
C HIS A 149 4.84 -0.73 -18.24
N TYR A 150 3.97 -0.97 -17.26
CA TYR A 150 3.69 -2.32 -16.78
C TYR A 150 2.93 -3.15 -17.83
N GLY A 151 3.32 -4.41 -17.98
CA GLY A 151 2.62 -5.35 -18.85
C GLY A 151 1.26 -5.79 -18.26
N PRO A 152 0.35 -6.34 -19.09
CA PRO A 152 -0.94 -6.86 -18.62
C PRO A 152 -0.83 -7.90 -17.49
N GLU A 153 0.27 -8.65 -17.49
CA GLU A 153 0.61 -9.61 -16.45
C GLU A 153 0.69 -8.96 -15.06
N THR A 154 1.40 -7.83 -14.93
CA THR A 154 1.52 -7.08 -13.67
C THR A 154 0.16 -6.58 -13.20
N PHE A 155 -0.66 -6.02 -14.09
CA PHE A 155 -2.03 -5.59 -13.78
C PHE A 155 -2.93 -6.75 -13.32
N GLY A 156 -2.62 -7.99 -13.71
CA GLY A 156 -3.30 -9.20 -13.24
C GLY A 156 -2.97 -9.56 -11.80
N LYS A 157 -1.76 -9.24 -11.33
CA LYS A 157 -1.21 -9.70 -10.04
C LYS A 157 -1.33 -8.66 -8.92
N VAL A 158 -1.11 -7.39 -9.24
CA VAL A 158 -1.10 -6.29 -8.26
C VAL A 158 -2.22 -5.28 -8.50
N MET A 159 -2.52 -4.48 -7.48
CA MET A 159 -3.37 -3.30 -7.60
C MET A 159 -2.49 -2.07 -7.80
N ILE A 160 -2.50 -1.48 -8.99
CA ILE A 160 -1.72 -0.27 -9.26
C ILE A 160 -2.46 0.96 -8.74
N ILE A 161 -1.80 1.77 -7.92
CA ILE A 161 -2.36 2.98 -7.30
C ILE A 161 -1.49 4.17 -7.66
N ASN A 162 -2.08 5.22 -8.21
CA ASN A 162 -1.36 6.43 -8.60
C ASN A 162 -1.30 7.44 -7.44
N TYR A 163 -0.11 7.61 -6.87
CA TYR A 163 0.20 8.60 -5.84
C TYR A 163 0.85 9.86 -6.39
N SER A 164 0.85 10.05 -7.71
CA SER A 164 1.36 11.29 -8.31
C SER A 164 0.55 12.48 -7.80
N VAL A 165 1.26 13.51 -7.35
CA VAL A 165 0.66 14.77 -6.91
C VAL A 165 -0.09 15.42 -8.08
N THR A 166 -1.36 15.74 -7.86
CA THR A 166 -2.17 16.53 -8.79
C THR A 166 -2.14 18.00 -8.38
N LEU A 167 -2.34 18.93 -9.32
CA LEU A 167 -2.36 20.36 -9.03
C LEU A 167 -3.42 20.71 -7.97
N ALA A 168 -4.63 20.18 -8.13
CA ALA A 168 -5.73 20.37 -7.17
C ALA A 168 -5.38 19.81 -5.78
N GLY A 169 -4.80 18.61 -5.71
CA GLY A 169 -4.36 18.02 -4.43
C GLY A 169 -3.28 18.87 -3.75
N LEU A 170 -2.36 19.46 -4.52
CA LEU A 170 -1.35 20.35 -3.98
C LEU A 170 -1.94 21.68 -3.50
N GLU A 171 -2.89 22.25 -4.23
CA GLU A 171 -3.61 23.47 -3.82
C GLU A 171 -4.35 23.24 -2.49
N ASP A 172 -5.05 22.13 -2.34
CA ASP A 172 -5.74 21.75 -1.09
C ASP A 172 -4.75 21.56 0.06
N GLN A 173 -3.61 20.91 -0.19
CA GLN A 173 -2.56 20.73 0.82
C GLN A 173 -1.98 22.06 1.29
N LEU A 174 -1.66 22.97 0.36
CA LEU A 174 -1.15 24.29 0.69
C LEU A 174 -2.19 25.13 1.42
N LEU A 175 -3.46 25.07 0.99
CA LEU A 175 -4.55 25.75 1.68
C LEU A 175 -4.67 25.27 3.13
N ASN A 176 -4.61 23.95 3.37
CA ASN A 176 -4.66 23.39 4.71
C ASN A 176 -3.48 23.85 5.58
N GLU A 177 -2.26 23.92 5.04
CA GLU A 177 -1.11 24.42 5.80
C GLU A 177 -1.23 25.93 6.10
N VAL A 178 -1.72 26.73 5.15
CA VAL A 178 -1.98 28.16 5.38
C VAL A 178 -3.06 28.36 6.44
N VAL A 179 -4.15 27.59 6.40
CA VAL A 179 -5.23 27.68 7.40
C VAL A 179 -4.73 27.32 8.80
N LYS A 180 -3.87 26.30 8.94
CA LYS A 180 -3.26 25.94 10.23
C LYS A 180 -2.44 27.09 10.83
N VAL A 181 -1.74 27.87 9.98
CA VAL A 181 -0.92 29.00 10.41
C VAL A 181 -1.78 30.23 10.71
N GLU A 182 -2.69 30.58 9.80
CA GLU A 182 -3.47 31.82 9.85
C GLU A 182 -4.68 31.73 10.79
N ARG A 183 -5.23 30.52 10.99
CA ARG A 183 -6.43 30.27 11.81
C ARG A 183 -6.29 29.00 12.64
N ALA A 184 -5.31 29.00 13.53
CA ALA A 184 -5.06 27.91 14.47
C ALA A 184 -6.28 27.59 15.37
N ASP A 185 -7.20 28.53 15.55
CA ASP A 185 -8.46 28.38 16.28
C ASP A 185 -9.51 27.49 15.58
N LEU A 186 -9.44 27.36 14.25
CA LEU A 186 -10.34 26.51 13.46
C LEU A 186 -9.76 25.12 13.15
N ALA A 187 -8.46 24.92 13.36
CA ALA A 187 -7.73 23.69 13.02
C ALA A 187 -7.61 22.70 14.19
N ALA A 188 -8.26 22.97 15.33
CA ALA A 188 -8.24 22.17 16.56
C ALA A 188 -9.32 21.08 16.62
#